data_AF-A0A1E3FSN5-F1
#
_entry.id   AF-A0A1E3FSN5-F1
#
_cell.length_a   1.000
_cell.length_b   1.000
_cell.length_c   1.000
_cell.angle_alpha   90.00
_cell.angle_beta   90.00
_cell.angle_gamma   90.00
#
_symmetry.space_group_name_H-M   'P 1'
#
loop_
_entity.id
_entity.type
_entity.pdbx_description
1 polymer ?
#
loop_
_entity_poly.entity_id
_entity_poly.type
_entity_poly.pdbx_seq_one_letter_code
_entity_poly.pdbx_strand_id
1 'polypeptide(L)' 'MTTDTIDLTPTWGEVGNMYVRLAESGEVAAIRRMRSEAAKAFAAAQAFTAIQATLSEEQRAIASGVLTTELSKMGY' A
#
# COMPACT_ATOMS: atom_id res chain seq x y z
N MET A 1 0.01 23.50 -25.32
CA MET A 1 0.05 22.03 -25.27
C MET A 1 0.82 21.67 -24.01
N THR A 2 0.11 21.46 -22.90
CA THR A 2 0.71 21.08 -21.62
C THR A 2 1.01 19.58 -21.66
N THR A 3 2.24 19.18 -21.34
CA THR A 3 2.61 17.78 -21.17
C THR A 3 1.99 17.26 -19.88
N ASP A 4 0.73 16.79 -19.96
CA ASP A 4 0.10 16.04 -18.88
C ASP A 4 0.85 14.71 -18.74
N THR A 5 1.75 14.67 -17.76
CA THR A 5 2.51 13.47 -17.44
C THR A 5 1.57 12.53 -16.69
N ILE A 6 1.27 11.37 -17.29
CA ILE A 6 0.47 10.33 -16.64
C ILE A 6 1.27 9.81 -15.44
N ASP A 7 0.72 9.92 -14.23
CA ASP A 7 1.29 9.30 -13.04
C ASP A 7 1.03 7.79 -13.06
N LEU A 8 2.11 7.02 -13.15
CA LEU A 8 2.10 5.55 -13.16
C LEU A 8 2.60 4.96 -11.84
N THR A 9 2.72 5.78 -10.80
CA THR A 9 3.17 5.32 -9.48
C THR A 9 2.11 4.39 -8.88
N PRO A 10 2.44 3.12 -8.59
CA PRO A 10 1.46 2.20 -8.03
C PRO A 10 1.11 2.62 -6.60
N THR A 11 -0.15 2.44 -6.26
CA THR A 11 -0.63 2.51 -4.89
C THR A 11 -0.15 1.30 -4.07
N TRP A 12 -0.16 1.40 -2.74
CA TRP A 12 0.33 0.32 -1.88
C TRP A 12 -0.50 -0.96 -1.98
N GLY A 13 -1.82 -0.88 -2.24
CA GLY A 13 -2.66 -2.05 -2.51
C GLY A 13 -2.28 -2.74 -3.82
N GLU A 14 -1.89 -2.00 -4.85
CA GLU A 14 -1.39 -2.58 -6.11
C GLU A 14 -0.03 -3.27 -5.92
N VAL A 15 0.87 -2.66 -5.15
CA VAL A 15 2.15 -3.29 -4.76
C VAL A 15 1.91 -4.55 -3.93
N GLY A 16 0.97 -4.51 -2.97
CA GLY A 16 0.58 -5.67 -2.15
C GLY A 16 0.05 -6.84 -2.99
N ASN A 17 -0.80 -6.53 -3.97
CA ASN A 17 -1.27 -7.51 -4.95
C ASN A 17 -0.15 -8.17 -5.75
N MET A 18 0.78 -7.36 -6.27
CA MET A 18 1.93 -7.88 -7.01
C MET A 18 2.77 -8.79 -6.12
N TYR A 19 3.01 -8.38 -4.87
CA TYR A 19 3.75 -9.18 -3.90
C TYR A 19 3.10 -10.54 -3.67
N VAL A 20 1.79 -10.59 -3.42
CA VAL A 20 1.06 -11.85 -3.19
C VAL A 20 1.16 -12.77 -4.41
N ARG A 21 0.88 -12.26 -5.61
CA ARG A 21 0.94 -13.06 -6.84
C ARG A 21 2.33 -13.65 -7.11
N LEU A 22 3.37 -12.85 -6.89
CA LEU A 22 4.76 -13.30 -7.05
C LEU A 22 5.16 -14.34 -5.99
N ALA A 23 4.63 -14.21 -4.77
CA ALA A 23 4.87 -15.19 -3.72
C ALA A 23 4.17 -16.52 -4.04
N GLU A 24 2.91 -16.47 -4.48
CA GLU A 24 2.13 -17.64 -4.90
C GLU A 24 2.75 -18.34 -6.12
N SER A 25 3.34 -17.59 -7.04
CA SER A 25 4.02 -18.15 -8.22
C SER A 25 5.43 -18.69 -7.94
N GLY A 26 5.94 -18.54 -6.71
CA GLY A 26 7.28 -19.02 -6.33
C GLY A 26 8.44 -18.17 -6.85
N GLU A 27 8.21 -16.91 -7.21
CA GLU A 27 9.22 -15.99 -7.75
C GLU A 27 10.12 -15.41 -6.66
N VAL A 28 10.89 -16.28 -5.99
CA VAL A 28 11.70 -15.96 -4.80
C VAL A 28 12.70 -14.82 -5.07
N ALA A 29 13.27 -14.76 -6.27
CA ALA A 29 14.22 -13.69 -6.62
C ALA A 29 13.55 -12.31 -6.69
N ALA A 30 12.31 -12.22 -7.18
CA ALA A 30 11.54 -10.99 -7.21
C ALA A 30 11.14 -10.56 -5.80
N ILE A 31 10.62 -11.49 -5.00
CA ILE A 31 10.24 -11.23 -3.59
C ILE A 31 11.43 -10.74 -2.76
N ARG A 32 12.63 -11.32 -2.96
CA ARG A 32 13.86 -10.85 -2.29
C ARG A 32 14.20 -9.40 -2.64
N ARG A 33 13.96 -8.99 -3.88
CA ARG A 33 14.18 -7.61 -4.33
C ARG A 33 13.12 -6.65 -3.77
N MET A 34 11.89 -7.12 -3.57
CA MET A 34 10.78 -6.37 -2.97
C MET A 34 10.86 -6.24 -1.44
N ARG A 35 11.92 -6.75 -0.81
CA ARG A 35 12.05 -6.74 0.65
C ARG A 35 12.01 -5.33 1.23
N SER A 36 12.54 -4.34 0.52
CA SER A 36 12.59 -2.96 1.01
C SER A 36 11.20 -2.32 1.05
N GLU A 37 10.36 -2.66 0.08
CA GLU A 37 8.99 -2.22 -0.10
C GLU A 37 8.12 -2.83 0.99
N ALA A 38 8.24 -4.15 1.23
CA ALA A 38 7.57 -4.82 2.33
C ALA A 38 7.96 -4.20 3.69
N ALA A 39 9.25 -3.95 3.92
CA ALA A 39 9.73 -3.32 5.16
C ALA A 39 9.13 -1.92 5.37
N LYS A 40 9.07 -1.09 4.32
CA LYS A 40 8.43 0.23 4.36
C LYS A 40 6.93 0.12 4.64
N ALA A 41 6.23 -0.79 3.98
CA ALA A 41 4.79 -0.98 4.17
C ALA A 41 4.45 -1.38 5.61
N PHE A 42 5.18 -2.34 6.19
CA PHE A 42 4.97 -2.74 7.58
C PHE A 42 5.34 -1.64 8.59
N ALA A 43 6.43 -0.91 8.35
CA ALA A 43 6.79 0.23 9.19
C ALA A 43 5.73 1.35 9.14
N ALA A 44 5.20 1.65 7.95
CA ALA A 44 4.13 2.62 7.76
C ALA A 44 2.83 2.19 8.43
N ALA A 45 2.46 0.90 8.35
CA ALA A 45 1.30 0.36 9.04
C ALA A 45 1.41 0.54 10.57
N GLN A 46 2.57 0.20 11.14
CA GLN A 46 2.80 0.40 12.58
C GLN A 46 2.81 1.89 12.98
N ALA A 47 3.40 2.75 12.17
CA ALA A 47 3.37 4.20 12.41
C ALA A 47 1.94 4.75 12.37
N PHE A 48 1.12 4.28 11.42
CA PHE A 48 -0.29 4.64 11.33
C PHE A 48 -1.07 4.19 12.58
N THR A 49 -0.89 2.93 13.03
CA THR A 49 -1.49 2.43 14.27
C THR A 49 -1.14 3.30 15.47
N ALA A 50 0.12 3.75 15.57
CA ALA A 50 0.58 4.58 16.69
C ALA A 50 -0.12 5.96 16.76
N ILE A 51 -0.47 6.54 15.61
CA ILE A 51 -1.13 7.85 15.53
C ILE A 51 -2.65 7.75 15.39
N GLN A 52 -3.22 6.57 15.16
CA GLN A 52 -4.62 6.40 14.79
C GLN A 52 -5.59 7.03 15.80
N ALA A 53 -5.28 6.91 17.10
CA ALA A 53 -6.08 7.49 18.17
C ALA A 53 -5.99 9.02 18.26
N THR A 54 -4.93 9.62 17.70
CA THR A 54 -4.71 11.08 17.73
C THR A 54 -5.31 11.79 16.52
N LEU A 55 -5.82 11.05 15.53
CA LEU A 55 -6.47 11.62 14.36
C LEU A 55 -7.80 12.27 14.71
N SER A 56 -8.06 13.44 14.13
CA SER A 56 -9.39 14.05 14.14
C SER A 56 -10.41 13.14 13.44
N GLU A 57 -11.70 13.41 13.63
CA GLU A 57 -12.77 12.65 12.97
C GLU A 57 -12.66 12.71 11.44
N GLU A 58 -12.41 13.90 10.88
CA GLU A 58 -12.21 14.08 9.44
C GLU A 58 -11.00 13.30 8.92
N GLN A 59 -9.85 13.39 9.61
CA GLN A 59 -8.65 12.64 9.25
C GLN A 59 -8.87 11.13 9.32
N ARG A 60 -9.64 10.67 10.33
CA ARG A 60 -9.99 9.26 10.49
C ARG A 60 -10.90 8.77 9.38
N ALA A 61 -11.86 9.59 8.95
CA ALA A 61 -12.73 9.27 7.81
C ALA A 61 -11.92 9.11 6.53
N ILE A 62 -11.00 10.04 6.25
CA ILE A 62 -10.08 9.95 5.10
C ILE A 62 -9.25 8.68 5.18
N ALA A 63 -8.57 8.45 6.30
CA ALA A 63 -7.68 7.31 6.46
C ALA A 63 -8.42 5.96 6.34
N SER A 64 -9.63 5.86 6.92
CA SER A 64 -10.46 4.65 6.83
C SER A 64 -10.96 4.41 5.41
N GLY A 65 -11.32 5.48 4.67
CA GLY A 65 -11.71 5.39 3.27
C GLY A 65 -10.56 4.92 2.37
N VAL A 66 -9.35 5.47 2.56
CA VAL A 66 -8.14 5.01 1.86
C VAL A 66 -7.84 3.56 2.21
N LEU A 67 -7.84 3.19 3.49
CA LEU A 67 -7.57 1.83 3.93
C LEU A 67 -8.55 0.83 3.28
N THR A 68 -9.85 1.14 3.29
CA THR A 68 -10.89 0.31 2.66
C THR A 68 -10.66 0.16 1.15
N THR A 69 -10.33 1.26 0.48
CA THR A 69 -10.05 1.26 -0.96
C THR A 69 -8.84 0.40 -1.29
N GLU A 70 -7.74 0.55 -0.57
CA GLU A 70 -6.51 -0.21 -0.80
C GLU A 70 -6.65 -1.70 -0.46
N LEU A 71 -7.40 -2.05 0.60
CA LEU A 71 -7.75 -3.44 0.95
C LEU A 71 -8.59 -4.10 -0.14
N SER A 72 -9.58 -3.39 -0.69
CA SER A 72 -10.46 -3.93 -1.74
C SER A 72 -9.70 -4.33 -2.99
N LYS A 73 -8.63 -3.60 -3.34
CA LYS A 73 -7.75 -3.97 -4.45
C LYS A 73 -7.16 -5.35 -4.24
N MET A 74 -6.87 -5.70 -2.98
CA MET A 74 -6.30 -6.99 -2.57
C MET A 74 -7.34 -8.08 -2.27
N GLY A 75 -8.62 -7.80 -2.49
CA GLY A 75 -9.71 -8.75 -2.28
C GLY A 75 -10.26 -8.79 -0.85
N TYR A 76 -10.04 -7.75 -0.05
CA TYR A 76 -10.52 -7.62 1.33
C TYR A 76 -11.49 -6.45 1.54
#